data_AF-A0A8H7TG60-F1
#
_entry.id   AF-A0A8H7TG60-F1
#
_cell.length_a   1.000
_cell.length_b   1.000
_cell.length_c   1.000
_cell.angle_alpha   90.00
_cell.angle_beta   90.00
_cell.angle_gamma   90.00
#
_symmetry.space_group_name_H-M   'P 1'
#
loop_
_entity.id
_entity.type
_entity.pdbx_description
1 polymer ?
#
loop_
_entity_poly.entity_id
_entity_poly.type
_entity_poly.pdbx_seq_one_letter_code
_entity_poly.pdbx_strand_id
1 'polypeptide(L)'
;MDFRSATIISRALVPSALFIPTLLSTVNAALSFRGTSTTRFLSTIQQNRATIQPIVHVISFAPGALQIFVVSSLLRFRLKTQLLATPLSLNSLKLRGALDVGKLDFDLPTWSVISVLAYVLIIQGPAAIRAGAITPVVTTKNSMSVYPVPLYREENVEDWGTTCRPAYDCGKVMTRTNEMGKFTNVAWKSMTGLLLNSLREASSSNSTVSQHKKLDNSGYSFHGRSYGVRMALEPANHSAQQTTTRFTFEENSYISQPRCIINQIADLRFVDLAVISGTFSDQPYAYAGTVNAFHGTGNLPTGPWLGFTTTGIVTSGSTFSLAATANDTHYFYGLVGGEFYAILDKIQCSVTFEPATFKVDVDILANNITVSLVTDRGTTDGVLTDAFIININAVGDRNGRVNATDSDRLVGVTEGLELLLDSYFGTIGASQLMNFLEMESIEASNTSLVVRLGIPTYTYLTFGINLVLSSL
;
A
#
# COMPACT_ATOMS: atom_id res chain seq x y z
N MET A 1 -63.57 13.39 27.02
CA MET A 1 -62.87 12.17 26.59
C MET A 1 -62.88 11.18 27.74
N ASP A 2 -63.36 9.96 27.52
CA ASP A 2 -63.58 8.99 28.58
C ASP A 2 -62.31 8.46 29.23
N PHE A 3 -62.33 8.37 30.57
CA PHE A 3 -61.23 7.85 31.38
C PHE A 3 -60.93 6.37 31.05
N ARG A 4 -61.94 5.61 30.61
CA ARG A 4 -61.81 4.21 30.15
C ARG A 4 -61.03 4.09 28.83
N SER A 5 -61.23 5.00 27.89
CA SER A 5 -60.56 4.97 26.58
C SER A 5 -59.05 5.21 26.70
N ALA A 6 -58.65 6.13 27.58
CA ALA A 6 -57.24 6.39 27.88
C ALA A 6 -56.52 5.20 28.55
N THR A 7 -57.21 4.43 29.40
CA THR A 7 -56.65 3.22 30.03
C THR A 7 -56.48 2.02 29.09
N ILE A 8 -57.30 1.90 28.05
CA ILE A 8 -57.14 0.83 27.05
C ILE A 8 -55.97 1.15 26.13
N ILE A 9 -55.87 2.39 25.65
CA ILE A 9 -54.76 2.84 24.79
C ILE A 9 -53.43 2.71 25.53
N SER A 10 -53.31 3.18 26.78
CA SER A 10 -52.05 3.07 27.54
C SER A 10 -51.61 1.62 27.79
N ARG A 11 -52.55 0.68 28.04
CA ARG A 11 -52.23 -0.74 28.22
C ARG A 11 -51.67 -1.43 26.97
N ALA A 12 -52.08 -1.01 25.77
CA ALA A 12 -51.55 -1.54 24.51
C ALA A 12 -50.28 -0.79 24.02
N LEU A 13 -50.21 0.52 24.26
CA LEU A 13 -49.13 1.38 23.75
C LEU A 13 -47.82 1.21 24.52
N VAL A 14 -47.86 0.97 25.84
CA VAL A 14 -46.66 0.78 26.68
C VAL A 14 -45.82 -0.43 26.25
N PRO A 15 -46.35 -1.67 26.14
CA PRO A 15 -45.53 -2.82 25.74
C PRO A 15 -45.03 -2.71 24.30
N SER A 16 -45.82 -2.14 23.39
CA SER A 16 -45.40 -1.94 21.99
C SER A 16 -44.31 -0.87 21.83
N ALA A 17 -44.36 0.22 22.61
CA ALA A 17 -43.32 1.25 22.66
C ALA A 17 -42.01 0.78 23.31
N LEU A 18 -42.04 -0.23 24.18
CA LEU A 18 -40.85 -0.89 24.72
C LEU A 18 -40.25 -1.94 23.76
N PHE A 19 -41.10 -2.67 23.02
CA PHE A 19 -40.69 -3.75 22.11
C PHE A 19 -39.81 -3.27 20.95
N ILE A 20 -40.12 -2.10 20.36
CA ILE A 20 -39.37 -1.58 19.20
C ILE A 20 -37.90 -1.25 19.56
N PRO A 21 -37.61 -0.46 20.62
CA PRO A 21 -36.23 -0.22 21.07
C PRO A 21 -35.46 -1.49 21.47
N THR A 22 -36.09 -2.46 22.15
CA THR A 22 -35.43 -3.72 22.51
C THR A 22 -35.09 -4.54 21.27
N LEU A 23 -36.01 -4.68 20.32
CA LEU A 23 -35.78 -5.40 19.05
C LEU A 23 -34.64 -4.78 18.22
N LEU A 24 -34.63 -3.46 18.05
CA LEU A 24 -33.53 -2.75 17.37
C LEU A 24 -32.18 -3.00 18.06
N SER A 25 -32.17 -3.10 19.38
CA SER A 25 -30.94 -3.29 20.16
C SER A 25 -30.46 -4.73 20.19
N THR A 26 -31.37 -5.72 20.22
CA THR A 26 -31.02 -7.14 20.08
C THR A 26 -30.45 -7.42 18.69
N VAL A 27 -31.04 -6.87 17.63
CA VAL A 27 -30.53 -6.99 16.26
C VAL A 27 -29.13 -6.38 16.14
N ASN A 28 -28.94 -5.14 16.60
CA ASN A 28 -27.62 -4.50 16.57
C ASN A 28 -26.57 -5.25 17.40
N ALA A 29 -26.93 -5.75 18.59
CA ALA A 29 -26.05 -6.57 19.41
C ALA A 29 -25.69 -7.90 18.75
N ALA A 30 -26.64 -8.59 18.11
CA ALA A 30 -26.39 -9.82 17.37
C ALA A 30 -25.50 -9.62 16.13
N LEU A 31 -25.71 -8.52 15.39
CA LEU A 31 -24.85 -8.12 14.26
C LEU A 31 -23.43 -7.80 14.73
N SER A 32 -23.28 -7.05 15.83
CA SER A 32 -21.98 -6.70 16.39
C SER A 32 -21.25 -7.92 16.97
N PHE A 33 -21.97 -8.84 17.64
CA PHE A 33 -21.40 -10.10 18.14
C PHE A 33 -20.92 -11.00 17.01
N ARG A 34 -21.67 -11.10 15.90
CA ARG A 34 -21.26 -11.80 14.67
C ARG A 34 -20.15 -11.08 13.89
N GLY A 35 -19.70 -9.90 14.33
CA GLY A 35 -18.69 -9.12 13.63
C GLY A 35 -19.09 -8.74 12.19
N THR A 36 -20.39 -8.59 11.91
CA THR A 36 -20.85 -8.37 10.53
C THR A 36 -20.34 -7.04 10.00
N SER A 37 -19.55 -7.12 8.93
CA SER A 37 -18.93 -5.99 8.25
C SER A 37 -19.23 -6.06 6.76
N THR A 38 -19.46 -4.92 6.10
CA THR A 38 -19.84 -4.89 4.68
C THR A 38 -19.05 -3.85 3.89
N THR A 39 -18.65 -4.21 2.68
CA THR A 39 -18.03 -3.32 1.70
C THR A 39 -19.06 -2.55 0.88
N ARG A 40 -20.29 -3.09 0.72
CA ARG A 40 -21.31 -2.59 -0.23
C ARG A 40 -21.74 -1.15 -0.02
N PHE A 41 -21.65 -0.63 1.21
CA PHE A 41 -22.06 0.73 1.54
C PHE A 41 -20.89 1.70 1.76
N LEU A 42 -19.64 1.24 1.60
CA LEU A 42 -18.45 2.04 1.92
C LEU A 42 -18.39 3.34 1.10
N SER A 43 -18.53 3.24 -0.22
CA SER A 43 -18.52 4.39 -1.13
C SER A 43 -19.67 5.36 -0.85
N THR A 44 -20.90 4.84 -0.65
CA THR A 44 -22.08 5.64 -0.28
C THR A 44 -21.85 6.41 1.02
N ILE A 45 -21.24 5.78 2.02
CA ILE A 45 -21.01 6.36 3.35
C ILE A 45 -19.89 7.41 3.33
N GLN A 46 -18.81 7.15 2.59
CA GLN A 46 -17.72 8.11 2.43
C GLN A 46 -18.17 9.37 1.68
N GLN A 47 -18.92 9.22 0.59
CA GLN A 47 -19.43 10.35 -0.20
C GLN A 47 -20.51 11.16 0.52
N ASN A 48 -21.42 10.50 1.26
CA ASN A 48 -22.60 11.15 1.86
C ASN A 48 -22.53 11.30 3.39
N ARG A 49 -21.31 11.40 3.95
CA ARG A 49 -21.09 11.47 5.42
C ARG A 49 -21.96 12.55 6.10
N ALA A 50 -22.06 13.73 5.49
CA ALA A 50 -22.86 14.86 5.99
C ALA A 50 -24.37 14.57 6.01
N THR A 51 -24.89 13.77 5.06
CA THR A 51 -26.30 13.41 4.94
C THR A 51 -26.67 12.24 5.87
N ILE A 52 -25.75 11.31 6.09
CA ILE A 52 -25.99 10.12 6.91
C ILE A 52 -26.02 10.45 8.41
N GLN A 53 -25.19 11.40 8.87
CA GLN A 53 -25.16 11.80 10.27
C GLN A 53 -26.53 12.25 10.82
N PRO A 54 -27.28 13.20 10.21
CA PRO A 54 -28.61 13.58 10.69
C PRO A 54 -29.62 12.43 10.60
N ILE A 55 -29.54 11.57 9.58
CA ILE A 55 -30.39 10.38 9.47
C ILE A 55 -30.18 9.44 10.67
N VAL A 56 -28.93 9.17 11.05
CA VAL A 56 -28.60 8.37 12.24
C VAL A 56 -29.14 9.01 13.51
N HIS A 57 -29.05 10.34 13.67
CA HIS A 57 -29.62 11.04 14.82
C HIS A 57 -31.16 10.92 14.88
N VAL A 58 -31.88 11.06 13.76
CA VAL A 58 -33.34 10.89 13.71
C VAL A 58 -33.75 9.45 14.07
N ILE A 59 -33.09 8.46 13.47
CA ILE A 59 -33.35 7.03 13.75
C ILE A 59 -33.03 6.66 15.21
N SER A 60 -32.03 7.31 15.81
CA SER A 60 -31.68 7.11 17.22
C SER A 60 -32.67 7.78 18.19
N PHE A 61 -33.12 9.00 17.86
CA PHE A 61 -33.93 9.82 18.76
C PHE A 61 -35.38 9.34 18.84
N ALA A 62 -35.97 8.85 17.74
CA ALA A 62 -37.35 8.34 17.71
C ALA A 62 -37.63 7.21 18.74
N PRO A 63 -36.87 6.09 18.81
CA PRO A 63 -37.03 5.09 19.86
C PRO A 63 -36.58 5.58 21.24
N GLY A 64 -35.74 6.63 21.30
CA GLY A 64 -35.47 7.36 22.55
C GLY A 64 -36.75 7.98 23.10
N ALA A 65 -37.39 8.86 22.32
CA ALA A 65 -38.62 9.57 22.67
C ALA A 65 -39.77 8.62 23.09
N LEU A 66 -39.91 7.46 22.43
CA LEU A 66 -40.87 6.42 22.83
C LEU A 66 -40.62 5.92 24.26
N GLN A 67 -39.36 5.71 24.66
CA GLN A 67 -39.03 5.32 26.03
C GLN A 67 -39.22 6.45 27.04
N ILE A 68 -38.88 7.70 26.68
CA ILE A 68 -39.18 8.88 27.51
C ILE A 68 -40.68 8.91 27.82
N PHE A 69 -41.52 8.69 26.79
CA PHE A 69 -42.98 8.66 26.92
C PHE A 69 -43.46 7.53 27.84
N VAL A 70 -42.93 6.31 27.70
CA VAL A 70 -43.30 5.17 28.56
C VAL A 70 -42.89 5.42 30.01
N VAL A 71 -41.62 5.75 30.27
CA VAL A 71 -41.11 5.95 31.63
C VAL A 71 -41.85 7.10 32.33
N SER A 72 -42.07 8.22 31.63
CA SER A 72 -42.85 9.34 32.17
C SER A 72 -44.31 8.98 32.43
N SER A 73 -44.92 8.13 31.60
CA SER A 73 -46.31 7.67 31.79
C SER A 73 -46.46 6.73 32.99
N LEU A 74 -45.51 5.82 33.19
CA LEU A 74 -45.45 4.95 34.36
C LEU A 74 -45.18 5.75 35.64
N LEU A 75 -44.26 6.73 35.58
CA LEU A 75 -43.98 7.63 36.70
C LEU A 75 -45.22 8.44 37.06
N ARG A 76 -45.92 9.04 36.08
CA ARG A 76 -47.21 9.74 36.27
C ARG A 76 -48.23 8.89 37.02
N PHE A 77 -48.39 7.63 36.61
CA PHE A 77 -49.34 6.71 37.22
C PHE A 77 -48.96 6.38 38.69
N ARG A 78 -47.68 6.08 38.95
CA ARG A 78 -47.17 5.80 40.30
C ARG A 78 -47.22 7.02 41.22
N LEU A 79 -46.94 8.21 40.71
CA LEU A 79 -47.00 9.46 41.48
C LEU A 79 -48.44 9.83 41.85
N LYS A 80 -49.39 9.71 40.91
CA LYS A 80 -50.82 9.96 41.17
C LYS A 80 -51.41 8.98 42.18
N THR A 81 -51.08 7.68 42.09
CA THR A 81 -51.55 6.67 43.05
C THR A 81 -50.98 6.89 44.45
N GLN A 82 -49.72 7.30 44.59
CA GLN A 82 -49.14 7.67 45.90
C GLN A 82 -49.68 8.99 46.47
N LEU A 83 -50.00 9.98 45.62
CA LEU A 83 -50.61 11.25 46.03
C LEU A 83 -51.98 11.06 46.67
N LEU A 84 -52.73 10.04 46.25
CA LEU A 84 -54.02 9.67 46.85
C LEU A 84 -53.87 8.92 48.20
N ALA A 85 -52.67 8.45 48.54
CA ALA A 85 -52.42 7.59 49.71
C ALA A 85 -51.66 8.28 50.85
N THR A 86 -50.94 9.38 50.60
CA THR A 86 -50.05 10.01 51.59
C THR A 86 -50.02 11.54 51.48
N PRO A 87 -50.12 12.30 52.58
CA PRO A 87 -49.88 13.74 52.58
C PRO A 87 -48.39 14.02 52.32
N LEU A 88 -48.09 15.03 51.49
CA LEU A 88 -46.76 15.30 50.97
C LEU A 88 -46.29 16.72 51.27
N SER A 89 -44.99 16.88 51.52
CA SER A 89 -44.37 18.20 51.71
C SER A 89 -44.31 18.99 50.40
N LEU A 90 -44.28 20.33 50.49
CA LEU A 90 -44.20 21.22 49.32
C LEU A 90 -42.97 20.94 48.44
N ASN A 91 -41.82 20.63 49.05
CA ASN A 91 -40.59 20.29 48.33
C ASN A 91 -40.69 18.93 47.62
N SER A 92 -41.37 17.95 48.24
CA SER A 92 -41.69 16.67 47.59
C SER A 92 -42.63 16.87 46.40
N LEU A 93 -43.57 17.83 46.49
CA LEU A 93 -44.49 18.17 45.40
C LEU A 93 -43.74 18.83 44.22
N LYS A 94 -42.88 19.82 44.49
CA LYS A 94 -42.03 20.47 43.47
C LYS A 94 -41.12 19.45 42.76
N LEU A 95 -40.44 18.58 43.52
CA LEU A 95 -39.57 17.53 42.93
C LEU A 95 -40.38 16.58 42.04
N ARG A 96 -41.58 16.16 42.47
CA ARG A 96 -42.46 15.30 41.66
C ARG A 96 -42.93 16.00 40.39
N GLY A 97 -43.25 17.30 40.45
CA GLY A 97 -43.57 18.10 39.26
C GLY A 97 -42.40 18.24 38.29
N ALA A 98 -41.19 18.48 38.80
CA ALA A 98 -39.97 18.55 37.99
C ALA A 98 -39.67 17.22 37.26
N LEU A 99 -39.83 16.07 37.95
CA LEU A 99 -39.71 14.74 37.35
C LEU A 99 -40.83 14.43 36.34
N ASP A 100 -42.06 14.91 36.58
CA ASP A 100 -43.22 14.70 35.72
C ASP A 100 -43.14 15.47 34.39
N VAL A 101 -42.54 16.68 34.42
CA VAL A 101 -42.29 17.51 33.24
C VAL A 101 -40.94 17.17 32.60
N GLY A 102 -40.01 16.55 33.34
CA GLY A 102 -38.63 16.31 32.89
C GLY A 102 -37.81 17.60 32.78
N LYS A 103 -38.14 18.61 33.59
CA LYS A 103 -37.51 19.95 33.56
C LYS A 103 -36.66 20.17 34.81
N LEU A 104 -35.44 20.65 34.61
CA LEU A 104 -34.60 21.17 35.70
C LEU A 104 -35.22 22.45 36.27
N ASP A 105 -35.49 22.42 37.58
CA ASP A 105 -35.90 23.55 38.39
C ASP A 105 -34.80 23.77 39.44
N PHE A 106 -34.14 24.93 39.41
CA PHE A 106 -33.02 25.26 40.29
C PHE A 106 -33.49 25.83 41.66
N ASP A 107 -34.79 26.10 41.83
CA ASP A 107 -35.39 26.51 43.11
C ASP A 107 -35.59 25.31 44.08
N LEU A 108 -35.12 24.13 43.70
CA LEU A 108 -35.15 22.90 44.48
C LEU A 108 -33.89 22.76 45.35
N PRO A 109 -33.95 22.05 46.50
CA PRO A 109 -32.76 21.66 47.26
C PRO A 109 -31.75 20.91 46.38
N THR A 110 -30.44 21.12 46.60
CA THR A 110 -29.37 20.60 45.72
C THR A 110 -29.47 19.10 45.44
N TRP A 111 -29.83 18.29 46.45
CA TRP A 111 -30.07 16.84 46.29
C TRP A 111 -31.24 16.51 45.35
N SER A 112 -32.29 17.32 45.36
CA SER A 112 -33.43 17.20 44.44
C SER A 112 -33.04 17.60 43.02
N VAL A 113 -32.24 18.65 42.85
CA VAL A 113 -31.68 19.06 41.54
C VAL A 113 -30.80 17.94 40.95
N ILE A 114 -29.90 17.37 41.75
CA ILE A 114 -29.06 16.22 41.34
C ILE A 114 -29.93 15.02 40.94
N SER A 115 -31.01 14.75 41.68
CA SER A 115 -31.95 13.66 41.36
C SER A 115 -32.69 13.87 40.04
N VAL A 116 -33.13 15.10 39.75
CA VAL A 116 -33.77 15.46 38.47
C VAL A 116 -32.75 15.40 37.33
N LEU A 117 -31.53 15.90 37.53
CA LEU A 117 -30.45 15.81 36.54
C LEU A 117 -30.11 14.35 36.20
N ALA A 118 -29.96 13.50 37.23
CA ALA A 118 -29.72 12.07 37.04
C ALA A 118 -30.87 11.39 36.29
N TYR A 119 -32.13 11.70 36.63
CA TYR A 119 -33.31 11.21 35.91
C TYR A 119 -33.31 11.62 34.43
N VAL A 120 -33.04 12.90 34.14
CA VAL A 120 -32.93 13.42 32.76
C VAL A 120 -31.80 12.73 32.00
N LEU A 121 -30.63 12.53 32.62
CA LEU A 121 -29.50 11.83 32.00
C LEU A 121 -29.78 10.34 31.77
N ILE A 122 -30.44 9.65 32.69
CA ILE A 122 -30.83 8.23 32.55
C ILE A 122 -31.85 8.06 31.40
N ILE A 123 -32.70 9.06 31.16
CA ILE A 123 -33.77 9.01 30.15
C ILE A 123 -33.30 9.50 28.77
N GLN A 124 -32.44 10.52 28.70
CA GLN A 124 -31.94 11.07 27.43
C GLN A 124 -30.63 10.41 26.97
N GLY A 125 -29.77 9.99 27.91
CA GLY A 125 -28.51 9.30 27.63
C GLY A 125 -28.64 8.09 26.68
N PRO A 126 -29.65 7.21 26.81
CA PRO A 126 -29.86 6.09 25.91
C PRO A 126 -30.03 6.49 24.43
N ALA A 127 -30.57 7.68 24.14
CA ALA A 127 -30.70 8.20 22.78
C ALA A 127 -29.34 8.68 22.20
N ALA A 128 -28.45 9.19 23.04
CA ALA A 128 -27.08 9.51 22.64
C ALA A 128 -26.22 8.24 22.44
N ILE A 129 -26.32 7.28 23.35
CA ILE A 129 -25.63 5.98 23.28
C ILE A 129 -26.06 5.21 22.01
N ARG A 130 -27.35 5.22 21.68
CA ARG A 130 -27.86 4.63 20.43
C ARG A 130 -27.30 5.26 19.17
N ALA A 131 -27.05 6.57 19.17
CA ALA A 131 -26.46 7.22 18.00
C ALA A 131 -25.07 6.61 17.76
N GLY A 132 -24.22 6.51 18.80
CA GLY A 132 -22.93 5.83 18.73
C GLY A 132 -23.00 4.32 18.42
N ALA A 133 -24.12 3.65 18.69
CA ALA A 133 -24.35 2.25 18.33
C ALA A 133 -24.85 2.03 16.89
N ILE A 134 -25.42 3.05 16.25
CA ILE A 134 -25.97 3.01 14.88
C ILE A 134 -25.02 3.67 13.87
N THR A 135 -24.22 4.66 14.29
CA THR A 135 -23.26 5.38 13.42
C THR A 135 -22.35 4.38 12.70
N PRO A 136 -22.30 4.40 11.35
CA PRO A 136 -21.37 3.56 10.61
C PRO A 136 -19.93 3.99 10.88
N VAL A 137 -19.09 3.03 11.26
CA VAL A 137 -17.66 3.19 11.48
C VAL A 137 -16.92 2.46 10.36
N VAL A 138 -16.01 3.16 9.69
CA VAL A 138 -15.08 2.53 8.76
C VAL A 138 -13.96 1.90 9.57
N THR A 139 -13.73 0.61 9.38
CA THR A 139 -12.67 -0.17 10.03
C THR A 139 -11.96 -1.02 8.98
N THR A 140 -10.74 -1.47 9.27
CA THR A 140 -10.09 -2.49 8.46
C THR A 140 -10.58 -3.89 8.83
N LYS A 141 -10.53 -4.81 7.87
CA LYS A 141 -10.67 -6.26 8.05
C LYS A 141 -9.61 -6.96 7.22
N ASN A 142 -8.89 -7.87 7.87
CA ASN A 142 -7.94 -8.74 7.21
C ASN A 142 -8.67 -9.97 6.65
N SER A 143 -8.31 -10.36 5.44
CA SER A 143 -8.85 -11.53 4.73
C SER A 143 -7.78 -12.12 3.82
N MET A 144 -7.65 -13.44 3.82
CA MET A 144 -6.80 -14.11 2.84
C MET A 144 -7.45 -14.00 1.45
N SER A 145 -6.62 -13.75 0.45
CA SER A 145 -6.98 -13.75 -0.96
C SER A 145 -5.89 -14.49 -1.75
N VAL A 146 -6.09 -14.66 -3.06
CA VAL A 146 -5.10 -15.21 -3.96
C VAL A 146 -4.65 -14.11 -4.90
N TYR A 147 -3.33 -13.93 -5.04
CA TYR A 147 -2.71 -12.93 -5.90
C TYR A 147 -1.86 -13.60 -6.99
N PRO A 148 -1.98 -13.20 -8.27
CA PRO A 148 -1.18 -13.75 -9.35
C PRO A 148 0.25 -13.18 -9.32
N VAL A 149 1.25 -14.06 -9.38
CA VAL A 149 2.67 -13.71 -9.47
C VAL A 149 3.29 -14.39 -10.70
N PRO A 150 4.21 -13.77 -11.45
CA PRO A 150 4.72 -14.34 -12.69
C PRO A 150 5.53 -15.62 -12.47
N LEU A 151 5.14 -16.68 -13.17
CA LEU A 151 5.81 -17.96 -13.10
C LEU A 151 6.96 -18.04 -14.12
N TYR A 152 8.05 -18.70 -13.75
CA TYR A 152 9.22 -18.92 -14.60
C TYR A 152 9.40 -20.44 -14.73
N ARG A 153 9.25 -20.96 -15.95
CA ARG A 153 9.44 -22.38 -16.28
C ARG A 153 10.63 -22.58 -17.20
N GLU A 154 11.36 -23.69 -17.03
CA GLU A 154 12.45 -24.10 -17.93
C GLU A 154 11.98 -24.23 -19.39
N GLU A 155 10.70 -24.61 -19.58
CA GLU A 155 10.02 -24.74 -20.87
C GLU A 155 10.06 -23.44 -21.72
N ASN A 156 10.14 -22.27 -21.08
CA ASN A 156 10.02 -20.96 -21.72
C ASN A 156 11.32 -20.11 -21.65
N VAL A 157 12.47 -20.74 -21.36
CA VAL A 157 13.76 -20.04 -21.21
C VAL A 157 14.22 -19.32 -22.49
N GLU A 158 13.84 -19.82 -23.67
CA GLU A 158 14.14 -19.17 -24.96
C GLU A 158 13.46 -17.79 -25.10
N ASP A 159 12.29 -17.62 -24.47
CA ASP A 159 11.52 -16.38 -24.49
C ASP A 159 12.08 -15.32 -23.55
N TRP A 160 12.99 -15.66 -22.62
CA TRP A 160 13.56 -14.74 -21.62
C TRP A 160 14.66 -13.82 -22.19
N GLY A 161 14.69 -13.63 -23.51
CA GLY A 161 15.69 -12.82 -24.20
C GLY A 161 17.08 -13.45 -24.29
N THR A 162 17.23 -14.73 -23.87
CA THR A 162 18.47 -15.52 -23.92
C THR A 162 19.00 -15.71 -25.34
N THR A 163 18.11 -15.70 -26.33
CA THR A 163 18.39 -15.80 -27.77
C THR A 163 18.88 -14.48 -28.40
N CYS A 164 18.66 -13.34 -27.73
CA CYS A 164 19.06 -12.02 -28.21
C CYS A 164 20.51 -11.70 -27.83
N ARG A 165 21.43 -11.72 -28.81
CA ARG A 165 22.85 -11.39 -28.57
C ARG A 165 23.08 -9.86 -28.50
N PRO A 166 23.91 -9.36 -27.57
CA PRO A 166 24.19 -7.92 -27.37
C PRO A 166 24.50 -7.11 -28.64
N ALA A 167 25.37 -7.64 -29.51
CA ALA A 167 25.86 -6.95 -30.70
C ALA A 167 25.03 -7.16 -31.98
N TYR A 168 23.91 -7.88 -31.92
CA TYR A 168 23.13 -8.29 -33.09
C TYR A 168 21.72 -7.71 -33.05
N ASP A 169 21.07 -7.58 -34.21
CA ASP A 169 19.62 -7.35 -34.21
C ASP A 169 18.90 -8.60 -33.67
N CYS A 170 17.83 -8.38 -32.90
CA CYS A 170 17.08 -9.43 -32.22
C CYS A 170 15.70 -9.67 -32.84
N GLY A 171 15.54 -9.26 -34.11
CA GLY A 171 14.32 -9.42 -34.87
C GLY A 171 13.11 -8.77 -34.18
N LYS A 172 12.00 -9.49 -34.12
CA LYS A 172 10.84 -9.07 -33.33
C LYS A 172 11.11 -9.26 -31.84
N VAL A 173 11.77 -8.27 -31.24
CA VAL A 173 11.89 -8.14 -29.78
C VAL A 173 10.49 -8.23 -29.17
N MET A 174 10.19 -9.28 -28.40
CA MET A 174 8.93 -9.38 -27.67
C MET A 174 8.77 -8.16 -26.76
N THR A 175 7.90 -7.25 -27.19
CA THR A 175 7.65 -5.95 -26.60
C THR A 175 6.16 -5.67 -26.75
N ARG A 176 5.46 -5.55 -25.62
CA ARG A 176 4.08 -5.12 -25.58
C ARG A 176 4.03 -3.75 -24.91
N THR A 177 3.44 -2.79 -25.60
CA THR A 177 3.17 -1.46 -25.04
C THR A 177 1.66 -1.33 -24.85
N ASN A 178 1.24 -0.89 -23.68
CA ASN A 178 -0.16 -0.62 -23.34
C ASN A 178 -0.24 0.57 -22.37
N GLU A 179 -1.42 0.85 -21.82
CA GLU A 179 -1.62 1.92 -20.82
C GLU A 179 -0.76 1.72 -19.56
N MET A 180 -0.29 0.49 -19.32
CA MET A 180 0.60 0.12 -18.22
C MET A 180 2.09 0.27 -18.53
N GLY A 181 2.46 0.80 -19.70
CA GLY A 181 3.85 1.05 -20.08
C GLY A 181 4.37 0.02 -21.07
N LYS A 182 5.66 -0.28 -20.98
CA LYS A 182 6.40 -1.09 -21.96
C LYS A 182 6.95 -2.35 -21.28
N PHE A 183 6.49 -3.51 -21.73
CA PHE A 183 6.84 -4.81 -21.19
C PHE A 183 7.64 -5.60 -22.22
N THR A 184 8.86 -6.01 -21.89
CA THR A 184 9.78 -6.66 -22.84
C THR A 184 10.76 -7.61 -22.17
N ASN A 185 10.96 -8.78 -22.80
CA ASN A 185 11.89 -9.80 -22.30
C ASN A 185 13.36 -9.42 -22.57
N VAL A 186 13.59 -8.38 -23.40
CA VAL A 186 14.93 -7.85 -23.72
C VAL A 186 15.11 -6.46 -23.09
N ALA A 187 14.76 -6.34 -21.82
CA ALA A 187 14.79 -5.08 -21.07
C ALA A 187 16.17 -4.40 -21.10
N TRP A 188 17.26 -5.16 -21.04
CA TRP A 188 18.64 -4.64 -21.13
C TRP A 188 18.91 -3.86 -22.43
N LYS A 189 18.22 -4.19 -23.54
CA LYS A 189 18.39 -3.56 -24.86
C LYS A 189 17.40 -2.45 -25.12
N SER A 190 16.15 -2.63 -24.70
CA SER A 190 15.04 -1.78 -25.11
C SER A 190 14.52 -0.85 -24.00
N MET A 191 15.03 -1.01 -22.77
CA MET A 191 14.71 -0.20 -21.59
C MET A 191 15.99 0.29 -20.88
N THR A 192 17.16 0.27 -21.53
CA THR A 192 18.46 0.62 -20.93
C THR A 192 18.43 1.97 -20.22
N GLY A 193 17.91 3.03 -20.86
CA GLY A 193 17.78 4.36 -20.23
C GLY A 193 16.79 4.41 -19.06
N LEU A 194 15.72 3.60 -19.10
CA LEU A 194 14.75 3.50 -18.00
C LEU A 194 15.36 2.77 -16.80
N LEU A 195 16.06 1.66 -17.05
CA LEU A 195 16.89 0.99 -16.05
C LEU A 195 17.84 2.02 -15.45
N LEU A 196 18.76 2.61 -16.20
CA LEU A 196 19.73 3.60 -15.70
C LEU A 196 19.08 4.74 -14.86
N ASN A 197 17.84 5.16 -15.16
CA ASN A 197 17.10 6.15 -14.37
C ASN A 197 16.43 5.61 -13.09
N SER A 198 15.68 4.50 -13.14
CA SER A 198 15.14 3.82 -11.93
C SER A 198 16.24 3.59 -10.91
N LEU A 199 17.41 3.31 -11.44
CA LEU A 199 18.59 3.00 -10.70
C LEU A 199 19.22 4.27 -10.09
N ARG A 200 19.25 5.39 -10.82
CA ARG A 200 19.52 6.71 -10.21
C ARG A 200 18.50 7.12 -9.14
N GLU A 201 17.24 6.70 -9.22
CA GLU A 201 16.24 6.96 -8.17
C GLU A 201 16.40 6.04 -6.95
N ALA A 202 16.90 4.82 -7.18
CA ALA A 202 17.27 3.89 -6.12
C ALA A 202 18.59 4.28 -5.43
N SER A 203 19.25 5.35 -5.92
CA SER A 203 20.32 6.08 -5.25
C SER A 203 19.82 6.95 -4.10
N SER A 204 20.15 6.57 -2.87
CA SER A 204 20.06 7.50 -1.74
C SER A 204 21.44 8.05 -1.42
N SER A 205 21.62 9.37 -1.58
CA SER A 205 22.85 10.08 -1.18
C SER A 205 22.92 10.38 0.32
N ASN A 206 21.81 10.25 1.03
CA ASN A 206 21.73 10.35 2.49
C ASN A 206 21.41 8.96 3.06
N SER A 207 21.67 8.73 4.36
CA SER A 207 21.40 7.45 5.04
C SER A 207 19.91 7.11 5.26
N THR A 208 19.04 7.64 4.40
CA THR A 208 17.60 7.37 4.33
C THR A 208 17.33 6.26 3.34
N VAL A 209 16.32 5.43 3.60
CA VAL A 209 15.85 4.39 2.68
C VAL A 209 15.45 5.01 1.34
N SER A 210 16.05 4.56 0.23
CA SER A 210 15.76 5.15 -1.09
C SER A 210 14.33 4.85 -1.54
N GLN A 211 13.75 5.76 -2.33
CA GLN A 211 12.47 5.56 -2.97
C GLN A 211 12.61 5.71 -4.48
N HIS A 212 12.24 4.69 -5.23
CA HIS A 212 12.40 4.65 -6.69
C HIS A 212 11.16 4.15 -7.40
N LYS A 213 10.87 4.68 -8.58
CA LYS A 213 9.68 4.25 -9.33
C LYS A 213 9.84 2.85 -9.88
N LYS A 214 8.73 2.11 -9.89
CA LYS A 214 8.62 0.87 -10.65
C LYS A 214 8.74 1.19 -12.15
N LEU A 215 9.34 0.28 -12.93
CA LEU A 215 9.61 0.48 -14.36
C LEU A 215 8.40 0.21 -15.28
N ASP A 216 7.22 0.63 -14.82
CA ASP A 216 5.97 0.57 -15.56
C ASP A 216 5.13 1.83 -15.28
N ASN A 217 3.96 1.94 -15.91
CA ASN A 217 3.05 3.07 -15.73
C ASN A 217 2.01 2.81 -14.61
N SER A 218 2.29 1.88 -13.67
CA SER A 218 1.39 1.57 -12.56
C SER A 218 1.26 2.70 -11.53
N GLY A 219 2.24 3.62 -11.51
CA GLY A 219 2.36 4.69 -10.53
C GLY A 219 2.97 4.25 -9.19
N TYR A 220 3.29 2.97 -9.01
CA TYR A 220 3.91 2.47 -7.79
C TYR A 220 5.41 2.80 -7.70
N SER A 221 5.89 2.99 -6.47
CA SER A 221 7.30 3.13 -6.15
C SER A 221 7.72 2.08 -5.13
N PHE A 222 8.97 1.62 -5.21
CA PHE A 222 9.59 0.81 -4.17
C PHE A 222 10.17 1.71 -3.09
N HIS A 223 10.04 1.29 -1.83
CA HIS A 223 10.73 1.85 -0.68
C HIS A 223 11.78 0.84 -0.20
N GLY A 224 13.05 1.20 -0.35
CA GLY A 224 14.19 0.30 -0.25
C GLY A 224 14.47 -0.40 -1.58
N ARG A 225 15.09 -1.58 -1.50
CA ARG A 225 15.39 -2.43 -2.66
C ARG A 225 14.16 -3.22 -3.13
N SER A 226 14.15 -3.58 -4.41
CA SER A 226 13.13 -4.44 -5.01
C SER A 226 13.51 -5.93 -5.01
N TYR A 227 14.79 -6.28 -4.83
CA TYR A 227 15.32 -7.67 -4.79
C TYR A 227 14.87 -8.57 -5.95
N GLY A 228 14.61 -7.99 -7.12
CA GLY A 228 14.13 -8.74 -8.29
C GLY A 228 12.73 -9.33 -8.15
N VAL A 229 11.99 -9.00 -7.09
CA VAL A 229 10.62 -9.47 -6.84
C VAL A 229 9.76 -9.18 -8.07
N ARG A 230 9.10 -10.21 -8.58
CA ARG A 230 8.49 -10.27 -9.92
C ARG A 230 7.13 -9.56 -9.96
N MET A 231 6.90 -8.61 -9.06
CA MET A 231 5.61 -8.00 -8.82
C MET A 231 5.02 -7.34 -10.08
N ALA A 232 4.02 -7.98 -10.66
CA ALA A 232 3.31 -7.52 -11.84
C ALA A 232 1.94 -6.95 -11.45
N LEU A 233 1.94 -5.77 -10.83
CA LEU A 233 0.73 -5.01 -10.50
C LEU A 233 0.02 -4.54 -11.77
N GLU A 234 -1.02 -5.25 -12.20
CA GLU A 234 -2.08 -4.62 -13.00
C GLU A 234 -2.82 -3.58 -12.13
N PRO A 235 -3.27 -2.44 -12.68
CA PRO A 235 -4.34 -1.66 -12.08
C PRO A 235 -5.58 -2.51 -12.27
N ALA A 236 -6.03 -3.19 -11.22
CA ALA A 236 -7.22 -4.01 -11.40
C ALA A 236 -8.39 -3.12 -11.81
N ASN A 237 -9.28 -3.70 -12.63
CA ASN A 237 -10.60 -3.16 -12.88
C ASN A 237 -11.17 -2.56 -11.59
N HIS A 238 -11.43 -1.25 -11.61
CA HIS A 238 -11.62 -0.38 -10.43
C HIS A 238 -12.71 -0.82 -9.43
N SER A 239 -13.54 -1.81 -9.76
CA SER A 239 -14.65 -2.29 -8.95
C SER A 239 -14.24 -3.21 -7.79
N ALA A 240 -13.16 -3.99 -7.90
CA ALA A 240 -12.77 -4.96 -6.86
C ALA A 240 -11.74 -4.39 -5.87
N GLN A 241 -10.73 -3.64 -6.36
CA GLN A 241 -9.64 -3.12 -5.54
C GLN A 241 -9.99 -1.88 -4.71
N GLN A 242 -11.09 -1.15 -5.01
CA GLN A 242 -11.49 0.07 -4.29
C GLN A 242 -11.65 -0.08 -2.76
N THR A 243 -11.73 -1.30 -2.25
CA THR A 243 -11.82 -1.56 -0.80
C THR A 243 -10.53 -2.11 -0.20
N THR A 244 -9.56 -2.58 -0.99
CA THR A 244 -8.27 -3.07 -0.47
C THR A 244 -7.33 -1.88 -0.33
N THR A 245 -6.75 -1.67 0.86
CA THR A 245 -5.79 -0.58 1.09
C THR A 245 -4.37 -1.08 1.16
N ARG A 246 -4.19 -2.32 1.59
CA ARG A 246 -2.88 -2.96 1.71
C ARG A 246 -3.02 -4.46 1.47
N PHE A 247 -2.02 -5.09 0.88
CA PHE A 247 -1.91 -6.53 0.84
C PHE A 247 -0.46 -6.97 0.98
N THR A 248 -0.28 -8.17 1.52
CA THR A 248 1.04 -8.69 1.86
C THR A 248 1.13 -10.17 1.50
N PHE A 249 2.19 -10.57 0.82
CA PHE A 249 2.48 -11.97 0.46
C PHE A 249 3.98 -12.25 0.53
N GLU A 250 4.34 -13.51 0.36
CA GLU A 250 5.73 -13.96 0.32
C GLU A 250 6.08 -14.45 -1.09
N GLU A 251 7.21 -14.01 -1.62
CA GLU A 251 7.72 -14.41 -2.94
C GLU A 251 9.15 -14.94 -2.81
N ASN A 252 9.45 -16.05 -3.50
CA ASN A 252 10.82 -16.51 -3.66
C ASN A 252 11.51 -15.71 -4.77
N SER A 253 12.67 -15.12 -4.48
CA SER A 253 13.55 -14.44 -5.43
C SER A 253 15.01 -14.76 -5.08
N TYR A 254 15.95 -13.97 -5.59
CA TYR A 254 17.38 -14.15 -5.35
C TYR A 254 18.01 -12.87 -4.79
N ILE A 255 18.90 -13.02 -3.81
CA ILE A 255 19.83 -11.96 -3.39
C ILE A 255 20.99 -11.97 -4.38
N SER A 256 21.19 -10.86 -5.08
CA SER A 256 22.37 -10.59 -5.89
C SER A 256 23.58 -10.30 -4.98
N GLN A 257 24.68 -11.05 -5.14
CA GLN A 257 25.94 -10.83 -4.42
C GLN A 257 27.12 -10.62 -5.40
N PRO A 258 27.27 -9.41 -5.96
CA PRO A 258 28.46 -9.01 -6.70
C PRO A 258 29.69 -8.94 -5.80
N ARG A 259 30.83 -9.24 -6.40
CA ARG A 259 32.17 -8.97 -5.86
C ARG A 259 33.01 -8.41 -6.99
N CYS A 260 33.32 -7.12 -6.92
CA CYS A 260 34.05 -6.42 -7.96
C CYS A 260 35.55 -6.29 -7.63
N ILE A 261 36.38 -6.35 -8.66
CA ILE A 261 37.83 -6.10 -8.65
C ILE A 261 38.21 -5.16 -9.80
N ILE A 262 39.28 -4.38 -9.63
CA ILE A 262 39.91 -3.64 -10.72
C ILE A 262 41.02 -4.52 -11.30
N ASN A 263 40.88 -4.96 -12.54
CA ASN A 263 41.84 -5.85 -13.19
C ASN A 263 42.55 -5.15 -14.36
N GLN A 264 43.61 -4.41 -14.05
CA GLN A 264 44.35 -3.59 -15.01
C GLN A 264 44.94 -4.37 -16.20
N ILE A 265 45.22 -5.67 -16.03
CA ILE A 265 45.75 -6.53 -17.10
C ILE A 265 44.66 -7.19 -17.95
N ALA A 266 43.38 -6.92 -17.68
CA ALA A 266 42.28 -7.48 -18.47
C ALA A 266 42.24 -6.86 -19.88
N ASP A 267 42.21 -7.73 -20.90
CA ASP A 267 41.87 -7.37 -22.28
C ASP A 267 40.38 -7.05 -22.36
N LEU A 268 40.03 -5.84 -21.94
CA LEU A 268 38.72 -5.21 -22.04
C LEU A 268 38.93 -3.89 -22.80
N ARG A 269 38.18 -3.67 -23.88
CA ARG A 269 38.35 -2.52 -24.77
C ARG A 269 37.09 -2.23 -25.58
N PHE A 270 37.00 -1.03 -26.12
CA PHE A 270 36.00 -0.74 -27.15
C PHE A 270 36.44 -1.29 -28.51
N VAL A 271 35.44 -1.63 -29.31
CA VAL A 271 35.55 -1.77 -30.77
C VAL A 271 34.50 -0.87 -31.41
N ASP A 272 34.89 -0.22 -32.52
CA ASP A 272 34.03 0.66 -33.30
C ASP A 272 33.14 -0.20 -34.21
N LEU A 273 31.83 -0.06 -34.09
CA LEU A 273 30.85 -0.83 -34.87
C LEU A 273 30.43 -0.10 -36.15
N ALA A 274 30.10 1.19 -36.04
CA ALA A 274 29.69 2.03 -37.17
C ALA A 274 29.75 3.52 -36.84
N VAL A 275 30.05 4.33 -37.86
CA VAL A 275 29.82 5.79 -37.85
C VAL A 275 28.42 6.04 -38.40
N ILE A 276 27.49 6.48 -37.56
CA ILE A 276 26.13 6.87 -37.98
C ILE A 276 26.17 8.37 -38.33
N SER A 277 26.41 8.65 -39.60
CA SER A 277 26.34 10.00 -40.18
C SER A 277 24.90 10.31 -40.59
N GLY A 278 24.21 11.14 -39.81
CA GLY A 278 22.84 11.57 -40.11
C GLY A 278 22.68 13.09 -40.06
N THR A 279 22.04 13.66 -41.08
CA THR A 279 21.46 15.00 -41.00
C THR A 279 20.09 14.91 -40.32
N PHE A 280 19.99 15.36 -39.08
CA PHE A 280 18.72 15.50 -38.34
C PHE A 280 17.92 16.68 -38.93
N SER A 281 17.21 16.47 -40.05
CA SER A 281 16.73 17.56 -40.93
C SER A 281 15.49 18.34 -40.48
N ASP A 282 14.86 17.96 -39.36
CA ASP A 282 13.57 18.51 -38.94
C ASP A 282 13.67 19.64 -37.89
N GLN A 283 14.85 20.24 -37.74
CA GLN A 283 15.09 21.41 -36.87
C GLN A 283 15.94 22.46 -37.59
N PRO A 284 15.64 23.78 -37.43
CA PRO A 284 16.38 24.86 -38.11
C PRO A 284 17.81 25.07 -37.58
N TYR A 285 18.23 24.30 -36.57
CA TYR A 285 19.59 24.23 -36.03
C TYR A 285 20.12 22.79 -36.06
N ALA A 286 20.16 22.19 -37.26
CA ALA A 286 20.69 20.85 -37.46
C ALA A 286 22.21 20.83 -37.23
N TYR A 287 22.64 20.47 -36.02
CA TYR A 287 24.03 20.10 -35.77
C TYR A 287 24.34 18.80 -36.53
N ALA A 288 25.30 18.87 -37.45
CA ALA A 288 25.87 17.70 -38.12
C ALA A 288 26.79 16.94 -37.14
N GLY A 289 26.19 16.23 -36.19
CA GLY A 289 26.88 15.37 -35.25
C GLY A 289 27.06 13.96 -35.80
N THR A 290 28.31 13.48 -35.89
CA THR A 290 28.60 12.06 -36.08
C THR A 290 28.37 11.32 -34.76
N VAL A 291 27.42 10.39 -34.76
CA VAL A 291 27.22 9.47 -33.64
C VAL A 291 27.97 8.19 -33.94
N ASN A 292 28.93 7.85 -33.10
CA ASN A 292 29.71 6.63 -33.26
C ASN A 292 29.12 5.55 -32.36
N ALA A 293 28.84 4.39 -32.94
CA ALA A 293 28.40 3.20 -32.21
C ALA A 293 29.64 2.40 -31.80
N PHE A 294 29.76 2.14 -30.50
CA PHE A 294 30.83 1.36 -29.89
C PHE A 294 30.24 0.14 -29.20
N HIS A 295 31.03 -0.91 -29.02
CA HIS A 295 30.71 -1.92 -28.01
C HIS A 295 31.96 -2.30 -27.21
N GLY A 296 31.75 -2.62 -25.93
CA GLY A 296 32.78 -3.29 -25.15
C GLY A 296 33.01 -4.70 -25.70
N THR A 297 34.25 -5.14 -25.71
CA THR A 297 34.65 -6.50 -26.03
C THR A 297 35.85 -6.87 -25.19
N GLY A 298 36.10 -8.17 -25.05
CA GLY A 298 37.25 -8.65 -24.32
C GLY A 298 37.12 -10.07 -23.81
N ASN A 299 38.00 -10.43 -22.88
CA ASN A 299 37.98 -11.71 -22.18
C ASN A 299 37.58 -11.52 -20.71
N LEU A 300 36.54 -12.25 -20.31
CA LEU A 300 36.16 -12.46 -18.91
C LEU A 300 36.51 -13.91 -18.50
N PRO A 301 36.51 -14.26 -17.21
CA PRO A 301 37.04 -15.55 -16.74
C PRO A 301 36.42 -16.81 -17.38
N THR A 302 35.21 -16.71 -17.94
CA THR A 302 34.49 -17.83 -18.57
C THR A 302 34.53 -17.82 -20.10
N GLY A 303 35.19 -16.82 -20.72
CA GLY A 303 35.36 -16.75 -22.17
C GLY A 303 35.33 -15.32 -22.74
N PRO A 304 35.39 -15.18 -24.08
CA PRO A 304 35.19 -13.90 -24.75
C PRO A 304 33.76 -13.40 -24.52
N TRP A 305 33.60 -12.11 -24.21
CA TRP A 305 32.30 -11.48 -24.07
C TRP A 305 32.05 -10.46 -25.18
N LEU A 306 30.76 -10.32 -25.53
CA LEU A 306 30.28 -9.28 -26.44
C LEU A 306 29.45 -8.30 -25.64
N GLY A 307 29.89 -7.05 -25.58
CA GLY A 307 29.26 -6.01 -24.80
C GLY A 307 27.97 -5.51 -25.39
N PHE A 308 27.17 -4.89 -24.53
CA PHE A 308 26.01 -4.12 -24.97
C PHE A 308 26.49 -2.93 -25.80
N THR A 309 25.98 -2.84 -27.04
CA THR A 309 26.24 -1.70 -27.92
C THR A 309 25.82 -0.41 -27.24
N THR A 310 26.75 0.55 -27.22
CA THR A 310 26.58 1.88 -26.65
C THR A 310 26.88 2.91 -27.72
N THR A 311 26.35 4.12 -27.59
CA THR A 311 26.64 5.22 -28.51
C THR A 311 27.45 6.29 -27.78
N GLY A 312 28.39 6.89 -28.51
CA GLY A 312 29.18 8.02 -28.05
C GLY A 312 29.10 9.18 -29.03
N ILE A 313 29.17 10.40 -28.52
CA ILE A 313 29.24 11.61 -29.34
C ILE A 313 30.71 11.80 -29.74
N VAL A 314 31.00 11.72 -31.04
CA VAL A 314 32.32 11.92 -31.68
C VAL A 314 33.42 10.90 -31.31
N THR A 315 33.58 10.47 -30.05
CA THR A 315 34.63 9.51 -29.62
C THR A 315 34.13 8.50 -28.60
N SER A 316 34.86 7.39 -28.44
CA SER A 316 34.67 6.40 -27.37
C SER A 316 35.00 6.96 -25.98
N GLY A 317 35.67 8.13 -25.90
CA GLY A 317 35.99 8.80 -24.64
C GLY A 317 34.75 9.21 -23.83
N SER A 318 33.61 9.42 -24.50
CA SER A 318 32.34 9.87 -23.90
C SER A 318 31.33 8.77 -23.60
N THR A 319 31.76 7.51 -23.54
CA THR A 319 30.85 6.39 -23.29
C THR A 319 31.44 5.34 -22.35
N PHE A 320 30.58 4.47 -21.83
CA PHE A 320 30.97 3.23 -21.14
C PHE A 320 30.15 2.07 -21.73
N SER A 321 30.66 0.84 -21.61
CA SER A 321 29.92 -0.38 -21.99
C SER A 321 30.02 -1.42 -20.88
N LEU A 322 28.94 -2.20 -20.72
CA LEU A 322 28.83 -3.27 -19.74
C LEU A 322 28.84 -4.63 -20.46
N ALA A 323 29.52 -5.59 -19.84
CA ALA A 323 29.54 -7.00 -20.19
C ALA A 323 28.53 -7.81 -19.38
N ALA A 324 28.09 -8.93 -19.94
CA ALA A 324 27.77 -10.11 -19.16
C ALA A 324 28.33 -11.35 -19.87
N THR A 325 28.84 -12.29 -19.09
CA THR A 325 29.05 -13.69 -19.48
C THR A 325 28.70 -14.58 -18.28
N ALA A 326 28.47 -15.87 -18.50
CA ALA A 326 28.09 -16.80 -17.45
C ALA A 326 28.85 -18.12 -17.57
N ASN A 327 28.84 -18.86 -16.47
CA ASN A 327 29.10 -20.29 -16.35
C ASN A 327 28.07 -20.85 -15.35
N ASP A 328 27.97 -22.17 -15.23
CA ASP A 328 26.91 -22.90 -14.50
C ASP A 328 26.61 -22.42 -13.06
N THR A 329 27.55 -21.70 -12.43
CA THR A 329 27.46 -21.23 -11.04
C THR A 329 27.82 -19.76 -10.82
N HIS A 330 28.33 -19.05 -11.83
CA HIS A 330 28.90 -17.72 -11.67
C HIS A 330 28.65 -16.84 -12.90
N TYR A 331 28.19 -15.62 -12.65
CA TYR A 331 27.95 -14.61 -13.69
C TYR A 331 29.03 -13.55 -13.60
N PHE A 332 29.70 -13.25 -14.71
CA PHE A 332 30.78 -12.27 -14.76
C PHE A 332 30.36 -11.06 -15.57
N TYR A 333 30.47 -9.89 -14.95
CA TYR A 333 30.23 -8.59 -15.54
C TYR A 333 31.56 -7.85 -15.64
N GLY A 334 31.66 -6.94 -16.59
CA GLY A 334 32.88 -6.23 -16.93
C GLY A 334 32.53 -4.85 -17.46
N LEU A 335 33.21 -3.83 -16.97
CA LEU A 335 32.98 -2.45 -17.36
C LEU A 335 34.17 -1.95 -18.16
N VAL A 336 33.87 -1.28 -19.28
CA VAL A 336 34.85 -0.56 -20.11
C VAL A 336 34.45 0.90 -20.12
N GLY A 337 35.33 1.77 -19.66
CA GLY A 337 35.10 3.20 -19.58
C GLY A 337 35.95 3.94 -20.60
N GLY A 338 35.34 4.91 -21.32
CA GLY A 338 36.09 5.90 -22.08
C GLY A 338 36.88 6.84 -21.17
N GLU A 339 37.65 7.76 -21.75
CA GLU A 339 38.43 8.77 -21.03
C GLU A 339 37.64 9.50 -19.92
N PHE A 340 36.40 9.92 -20.20
CA PHE A 340 35.54 10.59 -19.20
C PHE A 340 34.90 9.62 -18.17
N TYR A 341 34.96 8.31 -18.44
CA TYR A 341 34.49 7.24 -17.56
C TYR A 341 35.64 6.33 -17.09
N ALA A 342 36.90 6.81 -17.10
CA ALA A 342 38.07 6.00 -16.73
C ALA A 342 38.01 5.43 -15.30
N ILE A 343 37.18 6.03 -14.44
CA ILE A 343 36.85 5.53 -13.10
C ILE A 343 36.10 4.17 -13.11
N LEU A 344 35.46 3.82 -14.23
CA LEU A 344 34.76 2.55 -14.45
C LEU A 344 35.57 1.56 -15.31
N ASP A 345 36.68 1.99 -15.91
CA ASP A 345 37.47 1.11 -16.78
C ASP A 345 38.16 -0.01 -16.00
N LYS A 346 38.30 -1.17 -16.65
CA LYS A 346 38.91 -2.40 -16.13
C LYS A 346 38.25 -3.02 -14.89
N ILE A 347 37.01 -2.64 -14.55
CA ILE A 347 36.29 -3.29 -13.44
C ILE A 347 35.70 -4.62 -13.91
N GLN A 348 35.90 -5.68 -13.13
CA GLN A 348 35.32 -7.00 -13.33
C GLN A 348 34.58 -7.41 -12.07
N CYS A 349 33.36 -7.91 -12.19
CA CYS A 349 32.53 -8.33 -11.07
C CYS A 349 32.05 -9.76 -11.26
N SER A 350 32.25 -10.63 -10.27
CA SER A 350 31.57 -11.93 -10.19
C SER A 350 30.30 -11.77 -9.36
N VAL A 351 29.15 -12.19 -9.88
CA VAL A 351 27.86 -12.22 -9.19
C VAL A 351 27.47 -13.66 -8.92
N THR A 352 27.13 -13.92 -7.67
CA THR A 352 26.41 -15.13 -7.23
C THR A 352 24.98 -14.76 -6.83
N PHE A 353 24.04 -15.66 -7.06
CA PHE A 353 22.63 -15.48 -6.69
C PHE A 353 22.27 -16.46 -5.58
N GLU A 354 21.97 -15.95 -4.38
CA GLU A 354 21.50 -16.79 -3.26
C GLU A 354 19.96 -16.78 -3.23
N PRO A 355 19.27 -17.94 -3.30
CA PRO A 355 17.81 -17.99 -3.22
C PRO A 355 17.32 -17.55 -1.84
N ALA A 356 16.31 -16.68 -1.80
CA ALA A 356 15.72 -16.16 -0.58
C ALA A 356 14.22 -15.88 -0.72
N THR A 357 13.50 -15.96 0.40
CA THR A 357 12.08 -15.61 0.47
C THR A 357 11.92 -14.19 1.00
N PHE A 358 11.16 -13.39 0.25
CA PHE A 358 10.89 -11.98 0.55
C PHE A 358 9.42 -11.77 0.87
N LYS A 359 9.16 -11.04 1.94
CA LYS A 359 7.85 -10.53 2.27
C LYS A 359 7.65 -9.19 1.57
N VAL A 360 6.61 -9.12 0.75
CA VAL A 360 6.25 -7.95 -0.04
C VAL A 360 5.00 -7.32 0.57
N ASP A 361 5.10 -6.07 1.04
CA ASP A 361 3.97 -5.28 1.52
C ASP A 361 3.65 -4.16 0.52
N VAL A 362 2.42 -4.16 -0.01
CA VAL A 362 1.95 -3.18 -1.00
C VAL A 362 0.88 -2.31 -0.36
N ASP A 363 1.17 -1.01 -0.23
CA ASP A 363 0.22 0.01 0.17
C ASP A 363 -0.38 0.68 -1.08
N ILE A 364 -1.64 0.36 -1.36
CA ILE A 364 -2.40 0.84 -2.52
C ILE A 364 -2.74 2.33 -2.38
N LEU A 365 -2.85 2.85 -1.14
CA LEU A 365 -3.17 4.27 -0.93
C LEU A 365 -1.94 5.17 -1.09
N ALA A 366 -0.77 4.66 -0.69
CA ALA A 366 0.51 5.36 -0.86
C ALA A 366 1.19 5.09 -2.21
N ASN A 367 0.65 4.19 -3.04
CA ASN A 367 1.31 3.63 -4.23
C ASN A 367 2.73 3.15 -3.91
N ASN A 368 2.90 2.45 -2.79
CA ASN A 368 4.21 2.11 -2.26
C ASN A 368 4.38 0.60 -2.08
N ILE A 369 5.55 0.07 -2.44
CA ILE A 369 5.91 -1.34 -2.32
C ILE A 369 7.14 -1.42 -1.39
N THR A 370 7.04 -2.16 -0.30
CA THR A 370 8.16 -2.43 0.60
C THR A 370 8.50 -3.92 0.51
N VAL A 371 9.76 -4.23 0.19
CA VAL A 371 10.26 -5.61 0.13
C VAL A 371 11.22 -5.84 1.29
N SER A 372 11.04 -6.94 2.01
CA SER A 372 11.83 -7.29 3.19
C SER A 372 12.16 -8.78 3.21
N LEU A 373 13.34 -9.17 3.70
CA LEU A 373 13.69 -10.58 3.85
C LEU A 373 12.88 -11.24 4.97
N VAL A 374 12.34 -12.43 4.72
CA VAL A 374 11.61 -13.22 5.75
C VAL A 374 12.57 -13.75 6.81
N THR A 375 13.82 -14.05 6.44
CA THR A 375 14.90 -14.42 7.35
C THR A 375 15.96 -13.33 7.35
N ASP A 376 16.02 -12.56 8.43
CA ASP A 376 16.87 -11.37 8.55
C ASP A 376 18.37 -11.72 8.59
N ARG A 377 19.01 -11.68 7.43
CA ARG A 377 20.45 -11.40 7.31
C ARG A 377 20.57 -9.94 6.91
N GLY A 378 21.10 -9.13 7.82
CA GLY A 378 21.06 -7.67 7.77
C GLY A 378 21.36 -7.10 6.38
N THR A 379 20.39 -6.37 5.84
CA THR A 379 20.39 -5.84 4.48
C THR A 379 21.36 -4.67 4.32
N THR A 380 22.29 -4.78 3.38
CA THR A 380 23.04 -3.65 2.84
C THR A 380 22.47 -3.23 1.49
N ASP A 381 22.24 -1.93 1.32
CA ASP A 381 21.72 -1.32 0.11
C ASP A 381 22.85 -0.78 -0.78
N GLY A 382 22.70 -0.78 -2.11
CA GLY A 382 23.22 0.35 -2.89
C GLY A 382 23.26 0.26 -4.43
N VAL A 383 24.10 1.10 -5.07
CA VAL A 383 23.67 2.09 -6.10
C VAL A 383 24.59 2.29 -7.36
N LEU A 384 24.09 2.97 -8.41
CA LEU A 384 23.99 2.48 -9.80
C LEU A 384 24.87 3.02 -10.92
N THR A 385 24.48 3.65 -12.06
CA THR A 385 25.35 3.66 -13.29
C THR A 385 25.98 4.99 -13.78
N ASP A 386 25.27 6.04 -14.22
CA ASP A 386 25.73 7.43 -13.96
C ASP A 386 25.65 7.67 -12.44
N ALA A 387 24.68 6.97 -11.86
CA ALA A 387 24.68 6.54 -10.49
C ALA A 387 25.91 5.68 -10.05
N PHE A 388 26.89 5.27 -10.89
CA PHE A 388 28.12 4.57 -10.42
C PHE A 388 29.03 5.70 -10.02
N ILE A 389 29.26 6.68 -10.90
CA ILE A 389 29.98 7.90 -10.52
C ILE A 389 29.29 8.60 -9.34
N ILE A 390 27.95 8.75 -9.34
CA ILE A 390 27.25 9.33 -8.17
C ILE A 390 27.27 8.40 -6.95
N ASN A 391 27.24 7.06 -7.05
CA ASN A 391 27.36 6.19 -5.87
C ASN A 391 28.78 6.17 -5.32
N ILE A 392 29.77 6.04 -6.18
CA ILE A 392 31.20 6.12 -5.83
C ILE A 392 31.46 7.45 -5.11
N ASN A 393 30.86 8.55 -5.58
CA ASN A 393 30.90 9.84 -4.90
C ASN A 393 30.08 9.85 -3.60
N ALA A 394 28.87 9.29 -3.56
CA ALA A 394 28.03 9.22 -2.36
C ALA A 394 28.63 8.34 -1.24
N VAL A 395 29.32 7.27 -1.60
CA VAL A 395 30.13 6.43 -0.71
C VAL A 395 31.34 7.24 -0.21
N GLY A 396 31.97 8.03 -1.07
CA GLY A 396 32.98 9.03 -0.69
C GLY A 396 32.44 10.04 0.34
N ASP A 397 31.33 10.71 0.02
CA ASP A 397 30.67 11.72 0.85
C ASP A 397 30.21 11.13 2.21
N ARG A 398 29.58 9.95 2.20
CA ARG A 398 29.21 9.17 3.40
C ARG A 398 30.43 8.83 4.26
N ASN A 399 31.58 8.57 3.63
CA ASN A 399 32.86 8.34 4.30
C ASN A 399 33.62 9.65 4.63
N GLY A 400 33.05 10.82 4.35
CA GLY A 400 33.64 12.14 4.62
C GLY A 400 34.82 12.51 3.72
N ARG A 401 34.88 11.97 2.49
CA ARG A 401 36.01 12.12 1.56
C ARG A 401 35.62 12.92 0.32
N VAL A 402 36.45 13.91 -0.03
CA VAL A 402 36.27 14.79 -1.21
C VAL A 402 36.59 14.08 -2.53
N ASN A 403 37.46 13.07 -2.49
CA ASN A 403 37.86 12.28 -3.66
C ASN A 403 37.56 10.80 -3.38
N ALA A 404 36.93 10.12 -4.34
CA ALA A 404 36.68 8.69 -4.26
C ALA A 404 37.98 7.87 -4.36
N THR A 405 38.16 6.90 -3.46
CA THR A 405 39.26 5.93 -3.51
C THR A 405 38.90 4.72 -4.37
N ASP A 406 39.87 3.86 -4.70
CA ASP A 406 39.59 2.57 -5.36
C ASP A 406 38.64 1.67 -4.54
N SER A 407 38.60 1.82 -3.22
CA SER A 407 37.61 1.15 -2.37
C SER A 407 36.21 1.73 -2.57
N ASP A 408 36.08 3.05 -2.65
CA ASP A 408 34.78 3.70 -2.89
C ASP A 408 34.29 3.41 -4.33
N ARG A 409 35.22 3.30 -5.29
CA ARG A 409 34.97 2.83 -6.67
C ARG A 409 34.37 1.43 -6.69
N LEU A 410 35.02 0.49 -5.99
CA LEU A 410 34.60 -0.91 -5.97
C LEU A 410 33.30 -1.14 -5.21
N VAL A 411 33.10 -0.47 -4.07
CA VAL A 411 31.82 -0.49 -3.35
C VAL A 411 30.73 0.07 -4.24
N GLY A 412 30.97 1.26 -4.84
CA GLY A 412 30.03 1.89 -5.74
C GLY A 412 29.59 0.98 -6.90
N VAL A 413 30.54 0.29 -7.55
CA VAL A 413 30.20 -0.64 -8.65
C VAL A 413 29.59 -1.96 -8.17
N THR A 414 30.00 -2.45 -7.01
CA THR A 414 29.42 -3.65 -6.40
C THR A 414 27.94 -3.44 -6.14
N GLU A 415 27.63 -2.45 -5.29
CA GLU A 415 26.26 -2.19 -4.89
C GLU A 415 25.37 -1.88 -6.11
N GLY A 416 25.86 -1.10 -7.07
CA GLY A 416 25.06 -0.79 -8.27
C GLY A 416 24.80 -1.97 -9.18
N LEU A 417 25.69 -2.95 -9.24
CA LEU A 417 25.38 -4.15 -9.97
C LEU A 417 24.21 -4.92 -9.32
N GLU A 418 24.05 -4.85 -7.99
CA GLU A 418 22.90 -5.44 -7.27
C GLU A 418 21.59 -4.84 -7.73
N LEU A 419 21.43 -3.52 -7.60
CA LEU A 419 20.17 -2.86 -7.93
C LEU A 419 19.85 -2.93 -9.44
N LEU A 420 20.86 -2.99 -10.33
CA LEU A 420 20.64 -3.15 -11.77
C LEU A 420 19.99 -4.50 -12.06
N LEU A 421 20.47 -5.54 -11.38
CA LEU A 421 19.90 -6.88 -11.47
C LEU A 421 18.52 -6.93 -10.82
N ASP A 422 18.32 -6.29 -9.66
CA ASP A 422 17.02 -6.20 -9.00
C ASP A 422 15.96 -5.55 -9.93
N SER A 423 16.22 -4.39 -10.54
CA SER A 423 15.28 -3.74 -11.48
C SER A 423 15.12 -4.52 -12.79
N TYR A 424 16.17 -5.18 -13.28
CA TYR A 424 16.12 -6.03 -14.48
C TYR A 424 15.21 -7.25 -14.27
N PHE A 425 15.38 -7.98 -13.16
CA PHE A 425 14.53 -9.13 -12.82
C PHE A 425 13.08 -8.70 -12.58
N GLY A 426 12.84 -7.61 -11.86
CA GLY A 426 11.48 -7.06 -11.69
C GLY A 426 10.81 -6.71 -13.01
N THR A 427 11.57 -6.16 -13.97
CA THR A 427 11.07 -5.80 -15.31
C THR A 427 10.78 -7.04 -16.16
N ILE A 428 11.64 -8.08 -16.11
CA ILE A 428 11.36 -9.34 -16.79
C ILE A 428 10.16 -10.05 -16.15
N GLY A 429 10.00 -10.02 -14.82
CA GLY A 429 8.84 -10.60 -14.15
C GLY A 429 7.54 -9.96 -14.60
N ALA A 430 7.50 -8.63 -14.61
CA ALA A 430 6.37 -7.89 -15.17
C ALA A 430 6.15 -8.21 -16.66
N SER A 431 7.22 -8.40 -17.44
CA SER A 431 7.13 -8.82 -18.84
C SER A 431 6.54 -10.22 -19.02
N GLN A 432 6.87 -11.17 -18.15
CA GLN A 432 6.33 -12.54 -18.19
C GLN A 432 4.81 -12.52 -18.01
N LEU A 433 4.28 -11.79 -17.03
CA LEU A 433 2.84 -11.62 -16.87
C LEU A 433 2.21 -11.03 -18.13
N MET A 434 2.72 -9.87 -18.56
CA MET A 434 2.03 -9.05 -19.56
C MET A 434 2.15 -9.58 -20.99
N ASN A 435 3.12 -10.47 -21.28
CA ASN A 435 3.30 -11.07 -22.60
C ASN A 435 2.75 -12.50 -22.69
N PHE A 436 2.94 -13.34 -21.67
CA PHE A 436 2.59 -14.77 -21.73
C PHE A 436 1.41 -15.18 -20.84
N LEU A 437 0.97 -14.30 -19.92
CA LEU A 437 -0.08 -14.58 -18.92
C LEU A 437 0.25 -15.76 -18.00
N GLU A 438 1.54 -16.08 -17.83
CA GLU A 438 1.99 -17.17 -16.98
C GLU A 438 2.03 -16.76 -15.51
N MET A 439 1.10 -17.31 -14.74
CA MET A 439 0.84 -16.94 -13.35
C MET A 439 0.87 -18.16 -12.44
N GLU A 440 1.50 -18.00 -11.29
CA GLU A 440 1.24 -18.80 -10.10
C GLU A 440 0.33 -18.02 -9.14
N SER A 441 -0.49 -18.75 -8.38
CA SER A 441 -1.45 -18.21 -7.42
C SER A 441 -0.88 -18.28 -6.01
N ILE A 442 -0.47 -17.15 -5.45
CA ILE A 442 0.11 -17.06 -4.09
C ILE A 442 -0.95 -16.56 -3.11
N GLU A 443 -0.98 -17.12 -1.89
CA GLU A 443 -1.84 -16.61 -0.82
C GLU A 443 -1.36 -15.24 -0.31
N ALA A 444 -2.25 -14.26 -0.31
CA ALA A 444 -1.99 -12.89 0.12
C ALA A 444 -2.93 -12.48 1.26
N SER A 445 -2.37 -11.89 2.31
CA SER A 445 -3.13 -11.27 3.40
C SER A 445 -3.57 -9.87 2.99
N ASN A 446 -4.83 -9.71 2.60
CA ASN A 446 -5.40 -8.41 2.22
C ASN A 446 -6.02 -7.70 3.42
N THR A 447 -5.70 -6.42 3.55
CA THR A 447 -6.38 -5.48 4.45
C THR A 447 -7.40 -4.68 3.65
N SER A 448 -8.68 -4.86 3.96
CA SER A 448 -9.79 -4.17 3.29
C SER A 448 -10.52 -3.22 4.23
N LEU A 449 -10.95 -2.06 3.72
CA LEU A 449 -11.88 -1.16 4.38
C LEU A 449 -13.28 -1.75 4.33
N VAL A 450 -13.87 -1.91 5.51
CA VAL A 450 -15.23 -2.40 5.68
C VAL A 450 -16.00 -1.46 6.60
N VAL A 451 -17.32 -1.38 6.37
CA VAL A 451 -18.21 -0.65 7.27
C VAL A 451 -18.73 -1.61 8.32
N ARG A 452 -18.65 -1.20 9.59
CA ARG A 452 -19.32 -1.81 10.74
C ARG A 452 -20.32 -0.82 11.33
N LEU A 453 -21.46 -1.30 11.83
CA LEU A 453 -22.42 -0.47 12.57
C LEU A 453 -21.99 -0.35 14.03
N GLY A 454 -21.71 0.89 14.46
CA GLY A 454 -21.41 1.26 15.83
C GLY A 454 -20.07 0.74 16.39
N ILE A 455 -19.72 1.29 17.55
CA ILE A 455 -18.64 0.76 18.40
C ILE A 455 -19.27 -0.27 19.38
N PRO A 456 -18.70 -1.48 19.55
CA PRO A 456 -19.31 -2.55 20.34
C PRO A 456 -19.74 -2.13 21.75
N THR A 457 -18.96 -1.27 22.41
CA THR A 457 -19.26 -0.71 23.73
C THR A 457 -20.62 -0.02 23.78
N TYR A 458 -20.94 0.83 22.79
CA TYR A 458 -22.24 1.50 22.71
C TYR A 458 -23.37 0.54 22.38
N THR A 459 -23.11 -0.46 21.52
CA THR A 459 -24.09 -1.49 21.16
C THR A 459 -24.51 -2.32 22.38
N TYR A 460 -23.55 -2.86 23.14
CA TYR A 460 -23.83 -3.68 24.32
C TYR A 460 -24.43 -2.86 25.47
N LEU A 461 -23.98 -1.62 25.67
CA LEU A 461 -24.53 -0.74 26.71
C LEU A 461 -25.98 -0.31 26.38
N THR A 462 -26.30 -0.05 25.11
CA THR A 462 -27.70 0.16 24.67
C THR A 462 -28.57 -1.06 24.95
N PHE A 463 -28.08 -2.26 24.60
CA PHE A 463 -28.79 -3.51 24.81
C PHE A 463 -29.05 -3.77 26.30
N GLY A 464 -28.05 -3.59 27.16
CA GLY A 464 -28.17 -3.74 28.61
C GLY A 464 -29.20 -2.78 29.23
N ILE A 465 -29.14 -1.49 28.87
CA ILE A 465 -30.15 -0.51 29.32
C ILE A 465 -31.56 -0.93 28.91
N ASN A 466 -31.73 -1.36 27.66
CA ASN A 466 -33.04 -1.77 27.15
C ASN A 466 -33.58 -3.04 27.78
N LEU A 467 -32.70 -3.99 28.11
CA LEU A 467 -33.06 -5.20 28.85
C LEU A 467 -33.55 -4.85 30.27
N VAL A 468 -32.82 -3.99 30.99
CA VAL A 468 -33.24 -3.50 32.32
C VAL A 468 -34.58 -2.75 32.23
N LEU A 469 -34.75 -1.82 31.28
CA LEU A 469 -36.01 -1.08 31.09
C LEU A 469 -37.19 -1.98 30.70
N SER A 470 -36.95 -3.13 30.06
CA SER A 470 -38.00 -4.11 29.75
C SER A 470 -38.37 -5.05 30.90
N SER A 471 -37.61 -5.02 31.99
CA SER A 471 -37.86 -5.81 33.22
C SER A 471 -38.56 -5.03 34.34
N LEU A 472 -38.82 -3.73 34.11
CA LEU A 472 -39.52 -2.80 35.00
C LEU A 472 -41.00 -2.64 34.62
#